data_AF-F8QJG5-F1
#
_entry.id   AF-F8QJG5-F1
#
_cell.length_a   1.000
_cell.length_b   1.000
_cell.length_c   1.000
_cell.angle_alpha   90.00
_cell.angle_beta   90.00
_cell.angle_gamma   90.00
#
_symmetry.space_group_name_H-M   'P 1'
#
loop_
_entity.id
_entity.type
_entity.pdbx_description
1 polymer ?
#
loop_
_entity_poly.entity_id
_entity_poly.type
_entity_poly.pdbx_seq_one_letter_code
_entity_poly.pdbx_strand_id
1 'polypeptide(L)'
;MHAFTLLERKGLGFVQTQGPFHQNLHDAITQVAEAHFCACWTVVGEVETLAHLRCKSPGQFFHLAEEILKTLASSTALEAIHLQSKNTQDKVLRQSILWNRDVLRYIDLERAMECGDVGIMEETLPHLLYRFAGGNNKRYTIEVLELLQCLQHEWPPELKDFVLHSCWLMNTTGHPLGFLPIDKGQEHNIKDTKVTFGTRGPNVSWALMKKTSPAIPTLRAVRKHTELQIWTLQRGLHHS
;
A
#
# COMPACT_ATOMS: atom_id res chain seq x y z
N MET A 1 4.10 8.14 -24.54
CA MET A 1 3.36 6.87 -24.35
C MET A 1 3.16 6.71 -22.85
N HIS A 2 1.91 6.62 -22.36
CA HIS A 2 1.62 6.64 -20.91
C HIS A 2 1.95 5.27 -20.30
N ALA A 3 2.63 5.21 -19.15
CA ALA A 3 3.10 3.96 -18.54
C ALA A 3 1.99 2.90 -18.39
N PHE A 4 0.76 3.34 -18.06
CA PHE A 4 -0.41 2.47 -17.95
C PHE A 4 -0.81 1.77 -19.25
N THR A 5 -0.53 2.38 -20.41
CA THR A 5 -0.75 1.75 -21.72
C THR A 5 0.27 0.65 -21.99
N LEU A 6 1.54 0.88 -21.62
CA LEU A 6 2.61 -0.11 -21.77
C LEU A 6 2.43 -1.31 -20.83
N LEU A 7 1.93 -1.07 -19.61
CA LEU A 7 1.65 -2.11 -18.63
C LEU A 7 0.32 -2.84 -18.87
N GLU A 8 -0.39 -2.52 -19.96
CA GLU A 8 -1.70 -3.09 -20.32
C GLU A 8 -2.75 -3.03 -19.19
N ARG A 9 -2.63 -2.06 -18.27
CA ARG A 9 -3.52 -1.92 -17.11
C ARG A 9 -4.82 -1.26 -17.54
N LYS A 10 -5.81 -2.09 -17.87
CA LYS A 10 -7.17 -1.66 -18.27
C LYS A 10 -7.98 -1.20 -17.04
N GLY A 11 -8.95 -0.32 -17.29
CA GLY A 11 -9.93 0.11 -16.28
C GLY A 11 -9.49 1.24 -15.35
N LEU A 12 -8.34 1.87 -15.59
CA LEU A 12 -7.84 2.99 -14.77
C LEU A 12 -8.28 4.38 -15.26
N GLY A 13 -9.08 4.45 -16.31
CA GLY A 13 -9.56 5.72 -16.89
C GLY A 13 -10.60 6.45 -16.03
N PHE A 14 -11.21 5.76 -15.07
CA PHE A 14 -12.19 6.31 -14.13
C PHE A 14 -12.12 5.54 -12.82
N VAL A 15 -12.33 6.24 -11.71
CA VAL A 15 -12.27 5.65 -10.36
C VAL A 15 -13.41 4.65 -10.18
N GLN A 16 -13.08 3.42 -9.80
CA GLN A 16 -14.05 2.40 -9.41
C GLN A 16 -13.73 1.87 -8.02
N THR A 17 -14.77 1.71 -7.19
CA THR A 17 -14.66 1.12 -5.85
C THR A 17 -14.86 -0.40 -5.85
N GLN A 18 -15.23 -0.98 -7.00
CA GLN A 18 -15.45 -2.41 -7.17
C GLN A 18 -14.51 -2.98 -8.24
N GLY A 19 -14.24 -4.28 -8.13
CA GLY A 19 -13.42 -5.01 -9.09
C GLY A 19 -11.92 -4.75 -8.93
N PRO A 20 -11.13 -4.99 -9.99
CA PRO A 20 -9.67 -5.01 -9.89
C PRO A 20 -9.04 -3.62 -9.90
N PHE A 21 -9.81 -2.53 -9.86
CA PHE A 21 -9.30 -1.16 -9.97
C PHE A 21 -8.19 -0.87 -8.96
N HIS A 22 -8.44 -1.15 -7.67
CA HIS A 22 -7.45 -0.93 -6.61
C HIS A 22 -6.16 -1.73 -6.88
N GLN A 23 -6.28 -3.02 -7.19
CA GLN A 23 -5.12 -3.88 -7.45
C GLN A 23 -4.35 -3.42 -8.69
N ASN A 24 -5.04 -3.10 -9.78
CA ASN A 24 -4.41 -2.61 -11.01
C ASN A 24 -3.69 -1.28 -10.81
N LEU A 25 -4.27 -0.39 -10.00
CA LEU A 25 -3.66 0.90 -9.67
C LEU A 25 -2.42 0.70 -8.81
N HIS A 26 -2.54 -0.11 -7.75
CA HIS A 26 -1.44 -0.47 -6.87
C HIS A 26 -0.28 -1.08 -7.67
N ASP A 27 -0.53 -2.12 -8.47
CA ASP A 27 0.51 -2.77 -9.28
C ASP A 27 1.19 -1.78 -10.23
N ALA A 28 0.41 -0.89 -10.85
CA ALA A 28 0.94 0.10 -11.77
C ALA A 28 1.85 1.11 -11.05
N ILE A 29 1.44 1.59 -9.88
CA ILE A 29 2.26 2.49 -9.05
C ILE A 29 3.57 1.81 -8.68
N THR A 30 3.52 0.58 -8.19
CA THR A 30 4.69 -0.19 -7.76
C THR A 30 5.65 -0.46 -8.93
N GLN A 31 5.16 -0.90 -10.08
CA GLN A 31 5.98 -1.16 -11.27
C GLN A 31 6.62 0.11 -11.82
N VAL A 32 5.88 1.23 -11.85
CA VAL A 32 6.43 2.52 -12.29
C VAL A 32 7.45 3.04 -11.28
N ALA A 33 7.21 2.87 -9.97
CA ALA A 33 8.17 3.24 -8.94
C ALA A 33 9.49 2.47 -9.09
N GLU A 34 9.42 1.15 -9.26
CA GLU A 34 10.60 0.32 -9.47
C GLU A 34 11.43 0.79 -10.67
N ALA A 35 10.78 1.04 -11.81
CA ALA A 35 11.43 1.57 -13.00
C ALA A 35 12.08 2.95 -12.77
N HIS A 36 11.37 3.85 -12.07
CA HIS A 36 11.88 5.18 -11.71
C HIS A 36 13.12 5.10 -10.82
N PHE A 37 13.09 4.26 -9.78
CA PHE A 37 14.23 4.13 -8.88
C PHE A 37 15.39 3.42 -9.56
N CYS A 38 15.15 2.43 -10.43
CA CYS A 38 16.19 1.87 -11.29
C CYS A 38 16.90 2.94 -12.11
N ALA A 39 16.16 3.87 -12.71
CA ALA A 39 16.75 5.00 -13.42
C ALA A 39 17.53 5.94 -12.48
N CYS A 40 16.98 6.26 -11.30
CA CYS A 40 17.68 7.09 -10.31
C CYS A 40 19.03 6.47 -9.88
N TRP A 41 19.06 5.15 -9.67
CA TRP A 41 20.27 4.39 -9.37
C TRP A 41 21.32 4.46 -10.49
N THR A 42 20.90 4.42 -11.76
CA THR A 42 21.83 4.60 -12.88
C THR A 42 22.37 6.02 -12.97
N VAL A 43 21.53 7.03 -12.71
CA VAL A 43 21.91 8.45 -12.77
C VAL A 43 22.89 8.81 -11.66
N VAL A 44 22.54 8.51 -10.40
CA VAL A 44 23.38 8.86 -9.24
C VAL A 44 24.61 7.95 -9.14
N GLY A 45 24.48 6.68 -9.53
CA GLY A 45 25.61 5.77 -9.60
C GLY A 45 26.60 6.09 -10.72
N GLU A 46 26.24 6.98 -11.66
CA GLU A 46 26.97 7.28 -12.89
C GLU A 46 27.33 6.02 -13.68
N VAL A 47 26.35 5.11 -13.81
CA VAL A 47 26.51 3.83 -14.51
C VAL A 47 25.52 3.66 -15.64
N GLU A 48 25.97 3.06 -16.74
CA GLU A 48 25.09 2.74 -17.87
C GLU A 48 24.08 1.62 -17.54
N THR A 49 24.47 0.68 -16.67
CA THR A 49 23.61 -0.45 -16.29
C THR A 49 23.65 -0.70 -14.79
N LEU A 50 22.52 -1.16 -14.23
CA LEU A 50 22.43 -1.53 -12.80
C LEU A 50 23.41 -2.63 -12.40
N ALA A 51 23.85 -3.48 -13.36
CA ALA A 51 24.82 -4.53 -13.09
C ALA A 51 26.15 -3.97 -12.58
N HIS A 52 26.56 -2.77 -13.03
CA HIS A 52 27.79 -2.12 -12.58
C HIS A 52 27.73 -1.66 -11.12
N LEU A 53 26.55 -1.52 -10.53
CA LEU A 53 26.41 -1.20 -9.11
C LEU A 53 26.83 -2.37 -8.22
N ARG A 54 26.82 -3.62 -8.71
CA ARG A 54 27.19 -4.80 -7.91
C ARG A 54 28.61 -4.77 -7.37
N CYS A 55 29.49 -3.95 -7.96
CA CYS A 55 30.87 -3.76 -7.51
C CYS A 55 31.01 -2.77 -6.34
N LYS A 56 29.93 -2.06 -5.96
CA LYS A 56 29.95 -1.06 -4.89
C LYS A 56 29.92 -1.74 -3.51
N SER A 57 30.62 -1.16 -2.54
CA SER A 57 30.55 -1.61 -1.15
C SER A 57 29.22 -1.21 -0.50
N PRO A 58 28.79 -1.85 0.60
CA PRO A 58 27.59 -1.46 1.32
C PRO A 58 27.55 0.01 1.73
N GLY A 59 28.69 0.58 2.15
CA GLY A 59 28.79 2.01 2.49
C GLY A 59 28.62 2.92 1.28
N GLN A 60 29.15 2.52 0.11
CA GLN A 60 28.92 3.26 -1.13
C GLN A 60 27.45 3.19 -1.56
N PHE A 61 26.80 2.03 -1.43
CA PHE A 61 25.37 1.89 -1.70
C PHE A 61 24.52 2.78 -0.81
N PHE A 62 24.85 2.86 0.47
CA PHE A 62 24.16 3.74 1.40
C PHE A 62 24.29 5.21 0.98
N HIS A 63 25.48 5.67 0.65
CA HIS A 63 25.68 7.05 0.16
C HIS A 63 24.94 7.34 -1.14
N LEU A 64 24.93 6.41 -2.09
CA LEU A 64 24.14 6.56 -3.33
C LEU A 64 22.63 6.64 -3.03
N ALA A 65 22.12 5.83 -2.10
CA ALA A 65 20.72 5.89 -1.68
C ALA A 65 20.39 7.25 -1.04
N GLU A 66 21.24 7.74 -0.12
CA GLU A 66 21.08 9.07 0.48
C GLU A 66 21.08 10.17 -0.57
N GLU A 67 21.96 10.08 -1.56
CA GLU A 67 22.04 11.04 -2.65
C GLU A 67 20.80 11.00 -3.54
N ILE A 68 20.28 9.83 -3.89
CA ILE A 68 19.00 9.68 -4.61
C ILE A 68 17.88 10.35 -3.81
N LEU A 69 17.77 10.06 -2.51
CA LEU A 69 16.74 10.67 -1.67
C LEU A 69 16.87 12.19 -1.65
N LYS A 70 18.08 12.70 -1.39
CA LYS A 70 18.35 14.13 -1.26
C LYS A 70 18.11 14.89 -2.56
N THR A 71 18.54 14.35 -3.70
CA THR A 71 18.58 15.08 -4.98
C THR A 71 17.44 14.75 -5.93
N LEU A 72 16.83 13.56 -5.83
CA LEU A 72 15.85 13.06 -6.79
C LEU A 72 14.50 12.66 -6.18
N ALA A 73 14.35 12.69 -4.84
CA ALA A 73 13.10 12.27 -4.19
C ALA A 73 12.73 13.08 -2.92
N SER A 74 13.28 14.29 -2.74
CA SER A 74 13.00 15.14 -1.57
C SER A 74 12.25 16.43 -1.90
N SER A 75 11.58 17.01 -0.90
CA SER A 75 11.02 18.38 -1.02
C SER A 75 12.11 19.43 -1.21
N THR A 76 13.28 19.26 -0.59
CA THR A 76 14.43 20.16 -0.76
C THR A 76 14.92 20.18 -2.20
N ALA A 77 14.93 19.04 -2.90
CA ALA A 77 15.27 18.99 -4.32
C ALA A 77 14.23 19.73 -5.19
N LEU A 78 12.94 19.66 -4.83
CA LEU A 78 11.90 20.43 -5.51
C LEU A 78 12.04 21.93 -5.30
N GLU A 79 12.32 22.34 -4.06
CA GLU A 79 12.58 23.74 -3.71
C GLU A 79 13.79 24.28 -4.48
N ALA A 80 14.86 23.50 -4.59
CA ALA A 80 16.03 23.86 -5.38
C ALA A 80 15.69 24.14 -6.85
N ILE A 81 14.78 23.36 -7.45
CA ILE A 81 14.29 23.64 -8.81
C ILE A 81 13.41 24.89 -8.82
N HIS A 82 12.54 25.10 -7.83
CA HIS A 82 11.64 26.26 -7.80
C HIS A 82 12.38 27.59 -7.62
N LEU A 83 13.55 27.58 -6.97
CA LEU A 83 14.43 28.74 -6.85
C LEU A 83 15.11 29.14 -8.18
N GLN A 84 15.17 28.24 -9.16
CA GLN A 84 15.69 28.56 -10.49
C GLN A 84 14.73 29.47 -11.26
N SER A 85 15.26 30.23 -12.21
CA SER A 85 14.45 31.05 -13.11
C SER A 85 13.47 30.18 -13.90
N LYS A 86 12.24 30.67 -14.17
CA LYS A 86 11.21 29.90 -14.90
C LYS A 86 11.68 29.38 -16.27
N ASN A 87 12.64 30.06 -16.90
CA ASN A 87 13.19 29.68 -18.21
C ASN A 87 14.23 28.56 -18.13
N THR A 88 14.82 28.33 -16.96
CA THR A 88 15.86 27.30 -16.74
C THR A 88 15.32 26.08 -15.98
N GLN A 89 14.07 26.12 -15.52
CA GLN A 89 13.46 25.02 -14.80
C GLN A 89 13.24 23.81 -15.71
N ASP A 90 13.94 22.72 -15.42
CA ASP A 90 13.67 21.43 -16.03
C ASP A 90 12.33 20.87 -15.50
N LYS A 91 11.30 20.99 -16.33
CA LYS A 91 9.94 20.53 -16.02
C LYS A 91 9.84 19.01 -15.91
N VAL A 92 10.66 18.28 -16.66
CA VAL A 92 10.66 16.81 -16.66
C VAL A 92 11.29 16.32 -15.37
N LEU A 93 12.46 16.84 -15.02
CA LEU A 93 13.11 16.54 -13.74
C LEU A 93 12.20 16.91 -12.56
N ARG A 94 11.60 18.09 -12.58
CA ARG A 94 10.64 18.52 -11.54
C ARG A 94 9.50 17.51 -11.36
N GLN A 95 8.92 17.02 -12.45
CA GLN A 95 7.83 16.04 -12.40
C GLN A 95 8.30 14.69 -11.87
N SER A 96 9.51 14.25 -12.26
CA SER A 96 10.11 13.02 -11.75
C SER A 96 10.37 13.09 -10.25
N ILE A 97 10.87 14.21 -9.73
CA ILE A 97 11.11 14.37 -8.29
C ILE A 97 9.78 14.38 -7.52
N LEU A 98 8.76 15.07 -8.04
CA LEU A 98 7.42 15.04 -7.44
C LEU A 98 6.88 13.61 -7.35
N TRP A 99 6.99 12.86 -8.44
CA TRP A 99 6.57 11.46 -8.47
C TRP A 99 7.36 10.61 -7.47
N ASN A 100 8.69 10.66 -7.52
CA ASN A 100 9.57 9.85 -6.66
C ASN A 100 9.32 10.13 -5.18
N ARG A 101 9.22 11.40 -4.79
CA ARG A 101 8.93 11.80 -3.41
C ARG A 101 7.60 11.22 -2.93
N ASP A 102 6.56 11.37 -3.74
CA ASP A 102 5.21 11.00 -3.36
C ASP A 102 5.00 9.47 -3.37
N VAL A 103 5.63 8.76 -4.31
CA VAL A 103 5.50 7.30 -4.42
C VAL A 103 6.26 6.57 -3.30
N LEU A 104 7.38 7.12 -2.81
CA LEU A 104 8.05 6.56 -1.63
C LEU A 104 7.13 6.55 -0.42
N ARG A 105 6.39 7.63 -0.17
CA ARG A 105 5.43 7.67 0.95
C ARG A 105 4.30 6.66 0.81
N TYR A 106 3.88 6.37 -0.43
CA TYR A 106 2.90 5.32 -0.70
C TYR A 106 3.47 3.93 -0.36
N ILE A 107 4.70 3.64 -0.81
CA ILE A 107 5.41 2.38 -0.53
C ILE A 107 5.70 2.23 0.96
N ASP A 108 6.14 3.29 1.63
CA ASP A 108 6.43 3.30 3.07
C ASP A 108 5.18 2.96 3.88
N LEU A 109 4.03 3.56 3.54
CA LEU A 109 2.77 3.26 4.21
C LEU A 109 2.33 1.82 3.99
N GLU A 110 2.44 1.31 2.77
CA GLU A 110 2.15 -0.09 2.50
C GLU A 110 3.07 -1.03 3.30
N ARG A 111 4.37 -0.75 3.26
CA ARG A 111 5.35 -1.58 3.95
C ARG A 111 5.13 -1.57 5.47
N ALA A 112 4.80 -0.40 6.02
CA ALA A 112 4.43 -0.22 7.42
C ALA A 112 3.21 -1.08 7.80
N MET A 113 2.18 -1.08 6.95
CA MET A 113 1.01 -1.94 7.16
C MET A 113 1.37 -3.42 7.12
N GLU A 114 2.25 -3.87 6.21
CA GLU A 114 2.66 -5.28 6.12
C GLU A 114 3.49 -5.74 7.32
N CYS A 115 4.42 -4.90 7.79
CA CYS A 115 5.30 -5.23 8.91
C CYS A 115 4.68 -4.95 10.29
N GLY A 116 3.52 -4.29 10.34
CA GLY A 116 2.89 -3.93 11.60
C GLY A 116 3.45 -2.66 12.25
N ASP A 117 4.18 -1.82 11.50
CA ASP A 117 4.77 -0.58 12.02
C ASP A 117 3.72 0.54 12.06
N VAL A 118 2.96 0.56 13.16
CA VAL A 118 1.92 1.56 13.38
C VAL A 118 2.49 2.97 13.64
N GLY A 119 3.77 3.07 14.00
CA GLY A 119 4.46 4.35 14.18
C GLY A 119 4.59 5.09 12.85
N ILE A 120 5.11 4.42 11.82
CA ILE A 120 5.19 5.00 10.46
C ILE A 120 3.79 5.33 9.92
N MET A 121 2.78 4.49 10.23
CA MET A 121 1.40 4.77 9.84
C MET A 121 0.87 6.06 10.49
N GLU A 122 1.11 6.26 11.79
CA GLU A 122 0.72 7.48 12.52
C GLU A 122 1.43 8.71 11.93
N GLU A 123 2.75 8.63 11.72
CA GLU A 123 3.56 9.71 11.13
C GLU A 123 3.12 10.07 9.70
N THR A 124 2.48 9.15 9.00
CA THR A 124 1.97 9.36 7.65
C THR A 124 0.63 10.14 7.62
N LEU A 125 -0.12 10.17 8.74
CA LEU A 125 -1.44 10.82 8.80
C LEU A 125 -1.45 12.30 8.36
N PRO A 126 -0.51 13.18 8.78
CA PRO A 126 -0.50 14.56 8.32
C PRO A 126 -0.30 14.68 6.80
N HIS A 127 0.49 13.78 6.21
CA HIS A 127 0.70 13.76 4.76
C HIS A 127 -0.57 13.32 4.02
N LEU A 128 -1.29 12.32 4.55
CA LEU A 128 -2.59 11.90 4.02
C LEU A 128 -3.64 13.00 4.15
N LEU A 129 -3.65 13.74 5.26
CA LEU A 129 -4.55 14.89 5.44
C LEU A 129 -4.38 15.90 4.31
N TYR A 130 -3.14 16.33 4.03
CA TYR A 130 -2.88 17.26 2.93
C TYR A 130 -3.20 16.67 1.55
N ARG A 131 -2.96 15.36 1.35
CA ARG A 131 -3.30 14.65 0.11
C ARG A 131 -4.81 14.64 -0.12
N PHE A 132 -5.60 14.33 0.90
CA PHE A 132 -7.05 14.27 0.82
C PHE A 132 -7.65 15.68 0.67
N ALA A 133 -7.15 16.66 1.41
CA ALA A 133 -7.58 18.04 1.29
C ALA A 133 -7.32 18.59 -0.13
N GLY A 134 -6.09 18.42 -0.64
CA GLY A 134 -5.71 18.85 -1.99
C GLY A 134 -6.43 18.08 -3.10
N GLY A 135 -6.77 16.81 -2.85
CA GLY A 135 -7.54 15.96 -3.77
C GLY A 135 -9.06 16.14 -3.69
N ASN A 136 -9.56 17.10 -2.91
CA ASN A 136 -10.99 17.34 -2.67
C ASN A 136 -11.76 16.12 -2.09
N ASN A 137 -11.08 15.31 -1.29
CA ASN A 137 -11.63 14.15 -0.59
C ASN A 137 -12.08 14.54 0.83
N LYS A 138 -13.16 15.33 0.93
CA LYS A 138 -13.58 15.98 2.18
C LYS A 138 -13.87 15.02 3.33
N ARG A 139 -14.48 13.86 3.04
CA ARG A 139 -14.78 12.84 4.07
C ARG A 139 -13.51 12.32 4.72
N TYR A 140 -12.57 11.82 3.90
CA TYR A 140 -11.27 11.36 4.37
C TYR A 140 -10.45 12.49 5.03
N THR A 141 -10.61 13.74 4.58
CA THR A 141 -9.97 14.89 5.23
C THR A 141 -10.47 15.06 6.67
N ILE A 142 -11.78 15.00 6.87
CA ILE A 142 -12.40 15.13 8.20
C ILE A 142 -12.02 13.94 9.08
N GLU A 143 -12.12 12.71 8.56
CA GLU A 143 -11.77 11.50 9.31
C GLU A 143 -10.32 11.53 9.82
N VAL A 144 -9.35 11.93 8.97
CA VAL A 144 -7.94 12.04 9.38
C VAL A 144 -7.76 13.18 10.39
N LEU A 145 -8.48 14.29 10.23
CA LEU A 145 -8.40 15.43 11.16
C LEU A 145 -8.94 15.04 12.56
N GLU A 146 -10.08 14.37 12.62
CA GLU A 146 -10.68 13.85 13.85
C GLU A 146 -9.75 12.82 14.52
N LEU A 147 -9.13 11.93 13.74
CA LEU A 147 -8.17 10.97 14.25
C LEU A 147 -6.92 11.64 14.82
N LEU A 148 -6.35 12.64 14.15
CA LEU A 148 -5.21 13.41 14.65
C LEU A 148 -5.56 14.15 15.94
N GLN A 149 -6.71 14.81 15.99
CA GLN A 149 -7.21 15.50 17.17
C GLN A 149 -7.35 14.52 18.36
N CYS A 150 -7.94 13.36 18.11
CA CYS A 150 -8.04 12.27 19.09
C CYS A 150 -6.67 11.83 19.61
N LEU A 151 -5.74 11.50 18.71
CA LEU A 151 -4.41 10.97 19.05
C LEU A 151 -3.48 11.98 19.72
N GLN A 152 -3.65 13.27 19.47
CA GLN A 152 -2.73 14.32 19.94
C GLN A 152 -3.26 15.05 21.18
N HIS A 153 -4.58 15.13 21.36
CA HIS A 153 -5.16 16.04 22.34
C HIS A 153 -6.25 15.44 23.23
N GLU A 154 -7.03 14.46 22.76
CA GLU A 154 -8.24 14.04 23.48
C GLU A 154 -8.08 12.69 24.20
N TRP A 155 -7.39 11.73 23.57
CA TRP A 155 -7.30 10.39 24.12
C TRP A 155 -6.21 10.28 25.20
N PRO A 156 -6.51 9.61 26.32
CA PRO A 156 -5.48 9.25 27.29
C PRO A 156 -4.48 8.26 26.66
N PRO A 157 -3.22 8.21 27.16
CA PRO A 157 -2.16 7.38 26.58
C PRO A 157 -2.56 5.91 26.40
N GLU A 158 -3.32 5.34 27.35
CA GLU A 158 -3.75 3.95 27.31
C GLU A 158 -4.74 3.67 26.15
N LEU A 159 -5.64 4.62 25.87
CA LEU A 159 -6.58 4.49 24.76
C LEU A 159 -5.86 4.69 23.42
N LYS A 160 -4.93 5.64 23.35
CA LYS A 160 -4.09 5.84 22.18
C LYS A 160 -3.32 4.57 21.84
N ASP A 161 -2.65 3.98 22.82
CA ASP A 161 -1.88 2.75 22.66
C ASP A 161 -2.76 1.60 22.17
N PHE A 162 -3.94 1.43 22.79
CA PHE A 162 -4.91 0.41 22.38
C PHE A 162 -5.35 0.59 20.91
N VAL A 163 -5.72 1.80 20.50
CA VAL A 163 -6.18 2.07 19.13
C VAL A 163 -5.07 1.80 18.12
N LEU A 164 -3.86 2.33 18.36
CA LEU A 164 -2.74 2.18 17.43
C LEU A 164 -2.36 0.71 17.26
N HIS A 165 -2.18 -0.02 18.36
CA HIS A 165 -1.63 -1.38 18.31
C HIS A 165 -2.68 -2.49 18.14
N SER A 166 -3.96 -2.22 18.42
CA SER A 166 -5.01 -3.26 18.40
C SER A 166 -6.14 -3.01 17.41
N CYS A 167 -6.32 -1.79 16.89
CA CYS A 167 -7.47 -1.47 16.03
C CYS A 167 -7.10 -1.23 14.56
N TRP A 168 -5.86 -0.87 14.22
CA TRP A 168 -5.51 -0.55 12.83
C TRP A 168 -5.18 -1.80 12.00
N LEU A 169 -4.40 -2.70 12.57
CA LEU A 169 -3.88 -3.87 11.88
C LEU A 169 -4.22 -5.15 12.64
N MET A 170 -4.31 -6.24 11.89
CA MET A 170 -4.45 -7.59 12.42
C MET A 170 -3.54 -8.56 11.68
N ASN A 171 -3.00 -9.53 12.40
CA ASN A 171 -2.20 -10.61 11.82
C ASN A 171 -2.79 -11.96 12.18
N THR A 172 -3.44 -12.61 11.21
CA THR A 172 -4.07 -13.93 11.41
C THR A 172 -3.11 -15.09 11.20
N THR A 173 -1.91 -14.82 10.66
CA THR A 173 -0.96 -15.85 10.25
C THR A 173 0.20 -16.00 11.22
N GLY A 174 0.49 -14.97 12.02
CA GLY A 174 1.67 -14.88 12.87
C GLY A 174 2.97 -14.60 12.10
N HIS A 175 2.92 -14.41 10.78
CA HIS A 175 4.11 -14.09 9.99
C HIS A 175 4.47 -12.60 10.10
N PRO A 176 5.75 -12.23 10.22
CA PRO A 176 6.17 -10.82 10.39
C PRO A 176 5.71 -9.85 9.30
N LEU A 177 5.41 -10.34 8.09
CA LEU A 177 4.91 -9.55 6.94
C LEU A 177 3.45 -9.90 6.60
N GLY A 178 2.72 -10.43 7.57
CA GLY A 178 1.37 -10.94 7.42
C GLY A 178 0.28 -10.03 8.01
N PHE A 179 0.63 -8.81 8.38
CA PHE A 179 -0.35 -7.84 8.88
C PHE A 179 -1.23 -7.32 7.74
N LEU A 180 -2.49 -7.07 8.08
CA LEU A 180 -3.51 -6.56 7.17
C LEU A 180 -4.31 -5.48 7.90
N PRO A 181 -4.81 -4.44 7.19
CA PRO A 181 -5.80 -3.53 7.74
C PRO A 181 -6.98 -4.31 8.30
N ILE A 182 -7.46 -3.92 9.49
CA ILE A 182 -8.54 -4.66 10.18
C ILE A 182 -9.80 -4.75 9.31
N ASP A 183 -10.13 -3.68 8.60
CA ASP A 183 -11.29 -3.59 7.71
C ASP A 183 -11.19 -4.63 6.57
N LYS A 184 -10.01 -4.75 5.95
CA LYS A 184 -9.73 -5.78 4.95
C LYS A 184 -9.82 -7.19 5.53
N GLY A 185 -9.36 -7.39 6.77
CA GLY A 185 -9.52 -8.64 7.49
C GLY A 185 -10.99 -8.98 7.77
N GLN A 186 -11.79 -7.98 8.11
CA GLN A 186 -13.24 -8.12 8.27
C GLN A 186 -13.92 -8.44 6.94
N GLU A 187 -13.54 -7.78 5.85
CA GLU A 187 -14.03 -8.09 4.49
C GLU A 187 -13.75 -9.55 4.12
N HIS A 188 -12.52 -10.04 4.39
CA HIS A 188 -12.18 -11.46 4.19
C HIS A 188 -13.05 -12.40 5.03
N ASN A 189 -13.33 -12.05 6.30
CA ASN A 189 -14.21 -12.84 7.17
C ASN A 189 -15.66 -12.85 6.65
N ILE A 190 -16.16 -11.71 6.17
CA ILE A 190 -17.50 -11.60 5.56
C ILE A 190 -17.56 -12.45 4.29
N LYS A 191 -16.56 -12.35 3.42
CA LYS A 191 -16.46 -13.15 2.19
C LYS A 191 -16.47 -14.64 2.48
N ASP A 192 -15.73 -15.09 3.49
CA ASP A 192 -15.70 -16.51 3.84
C ASP A 192 -17.00 -17.01 4.45
N THR A 193 -17.66 -16.19 5.26
CA THR A 193 -18.96 -16.51 5.84
C THR A 193 -20.06 -16.59 4.77
N LYS A 194 -20.07 -15.65 3.82
CA LYS A 194 -21.17 -15.51 2.84
C LYS A 194 -20.94 -16.28 1.55
N VAL A 195 -19.70 -16.41 1.11
CA VAL A 195 -19.36 -16.88 -0.24
C VAL A 195 -18.56 -18.19 -0.22
N THR A 196 -17.42 -18.22 0.48
CA THR A 196 -16.49 -19.37 0.41
C THR A 196 -17.04 -20.60 1.13
N PHE A 197 -17.49 -20.41 2.37
CA PHE A 197 -18.07 -21.47 3.22
C PHE A 197 -19.55 -21.21 3.49
N GLY A 198 -20.15 -20.29 2.73
CA GLY A 198 -21.56 -19.99 2.84
C GLY A 198 -22.39 -21.24 2.59
N THR A 199 -23.24 -21.58 3.56
CA THR A 199 -24.28 -22.58 3.37
C THR A 199 -25.20 -22.13 2.24
N ARG A 200 -25.41 -22.98 1.23
CA ARG A 200 -26.31 -22.74 0.10
C ARG A 200 -27.54 -23.65 0.22
N GLY A 201 -28.73 -23.14 -0.13
CA GLY A 201 -29.97 -23.92 -0.17
C GLY A 201 -31.17 -23.25 0.53
N PRO A 202 -32.36 -23.88 0.46
CA PRO A 202 -33.62 -23.28 0.95
C PRO A 202 -33.71 -23.15 2.47
N ASN A 203 -32.87 -23.86 3.24
CA ASN A 203 -32.87 -23.86 4.72
C ASN A 203 -31.77 -22.98 5.33
N VAL A 204 -31.14 -22.11 4.53
CA VAL A 204 -30.09 -21.21 5.02
C VAL A 204 -30.71 -20.13 5.90
N SER A 205 -30.30 -20.05 7.16
CA SER A 205 -30.76 -19.05 8.12
C SER A 205 -29.58 -18.31 8.76
N TRP A 206 -29.84 -17.11 9.28
CA TRP A 206 -28.88 -16.37 10.09
C TRP A 206 -28.38 -17.16 11.30
N ALA A 207 -29.25 -17.97 11.91
CA ALA A 207 -28.87 -18.84 13.01
C ALA A 207 -27.86 -19.92 12.58
N LEU A 208 -28.04 -20.50 11.40
CA LEU A 208 -27.10 -21.47 10.84
C LEU A 208 -25.74 -20.81 10.52
N MET A 209 -25.75 -19.63 9.89
CA MET A 209 -24.53 -18.86 9.62
C MET A 209 -23.79 -18.52 10.92
N LYS A 210 -24.49 -18.06 11.96
CA LYS A 210 -23.90 -17.78 13.27
C LYS A 210 -23.26 -19.01 13.90
N LYS A 211 -23.83 -20.20 13.70
CA LYS A 211 -23.30 -21.47 14.20
C LYS A 211 -22.05 -21.92 13.42
N THR A 212 -21.96 -21.61 12.13
CA THR A 212 -20.81 -22.01 11.29
C THR A 212 -19.66 -21.02 11.31
N SER A 213 -19.90 -19.73 11.58
CA SER A 213 -18.85 -18.69 11.61
C SER A 213 -17.64 -19.02 12.50
N PRO A 214 -17.80 -19.56 13.73
CA PRO A 214 -16.66 -19.92 14.57
C PRO A 214 -15.77 -21.03 13.97
N ALA A 215 -16.30 -21.84 13.06
CA ALA A 215 -15.55 -22.92 12.39
C ALA A 215 -14.75 -22.44 11.17
N ILE A 216 -14.94 -21.20 10.70
CA ILE A 216 -14.28 -20.66 9.49
C ILE A 216 -12.74 -20.77 9.56
N PRO A 217 -12.05 -20.46 10.67
CA PRO A 217 -10.60 -20.62 10.75
C PRO A 217 -10.15 -22.06 10.48
N THR A 218 -10.86 -23.04 11.05
CA THR A 218 -10.60 -24.47 10.81
C THR A 218 -10.88 -24.86 9.36
N LEU A 219 -11.99 -24.39 8.79
CA LEU A 219 -12.33 -24.66 7.39
C LEU A 219 -11.28 -24.08 6.42
N ARG A 220 -10.75 -22.88 6.70
CA ARG A 220 -9.62 -22.30 5.95
C ARG A 220 -8.37 -23.17 6.03
N ALA A 221 -8.03 -23.65 7.22
CA ALA A 221 -6.84 -24.49 7.44
C ALA A 221 -6.96 -25.81 6.67
N VAL A 222 -8.11 -26.49 6.76
CA VAL A 222 -8.39 -27.73 6.02
C VAL A 222 -8.31 -27.48 4.52
N ARG A 223 -8.96 -26.42 4.01
CA ARG A 223 -8.90 -26.06 2.59
C ARG A 223 -7.46 -25.84 2.13
N LYS A 224 -6.67 -25.05 2.86
CA LYS A 224 -5.26 -24.77 2.52
C LYS A 224 -4.43 -26.05 2.51
N HIS A 225 -4.63 -26.93 3.50
CA HIS A 225 -3.97 -28.23 3.54
C HIS A 225 -4.32 -29.08 2.32
N THR A 226 -5.61 -29.20 1.98
CA THR A 226 -6.06 -29.95 0.80
C THR A 226 -5.50 -29.38 -0.50
N GLU A 227 -5.49 -28.05 -0.68
CA GLU A 227 -4.89 -27.42 -1.87
C GLU A 227 -3.39 -27.74 -1.99
N LEU A 228 -2.65 -27.74 -0.88
CA LEU A 228 -1.23 -28.11 -0.84
C LEU A 228 -0.98 -29.59 -1.17
N GLN A 229 -1.89 -30.48 -0.77
CA GLN A 229 -1.76 -31.91 -1.06
C GLN A 229 -2.10 -32.24 -2.52
N ILE A 230 -3.08 -31.55 -3.11
CA ILE A 230 -3.62 -31.88 -4.44
C ILE A 230 -2.89 -31.13 -5.57
N TRP A 231 -2.04 -30.13 -5.26
CA TRP A 231 -1.27 -29.36 -6.25
C TRP A 231 -2.14 -28.84 -7.41
N THR A 232 -3.34 -28.33 -7.10
CA THR A 232 -4.27 -27.87 -8.13
C THR A 232 -3.65 -26.72 -8.93
N LEU A 233 -3.37 -26.96 -10.23
CA LEU A 233 -2.76 -25.99 -11.16
C LEU A 233 -3.60 -24.73 -11.39
N GLN A 234 -4.90 -24.76 -11.05
CA GLN A 234 -5.81 -23.63 -11.12
C GLN A 234 -6.79 -23.62 -9.95
N ARG A 235 -7.06 -22.43 -9.41
CA ARG A 235 -8.21 -22.18 -8.53
C ARG A 235 -9.39 -21.75 -9.41
N GLY A 236 -10.28 -22.69 -9.74
CA GLY A 236 -11.49 -22.40 -10.50
C GLY A 236 -12.55 -21.71 -9.65
N LEU A 237 -12.55 -20.37 -9.61
CA LEU A 237 -13.73 -19.57 -9.29
C LEU A 237 -13.76 -18.37 -10.25
N HIS A 238 -14.28 -18.60 -11.45
CA HIS A 238 -14.78 -17.50 -12.28
C HIS A 238 -15.99 -16.92 -11.56
N HIS A 239 -15.88 -15.67 -11.13
CA HIS A 239 -17.02 -14.86 -10.73
C HIS A 239 -17.86 -14.57 -11.98
N SER A 240 -19.13 -14.96 -11.95
CA SER A 240 -20.17 -14.35 -12.80
C SER A 240 -20.66 -13.07 -12.14
#